data_AF-A0A183I1Y6-F1
#
_entry.id   AF-A0A183I1Y6-F1
#
_cell.length_a   1.000
_cell.length_b   1.000
_cell.length_c   1.000
_cell.angle_alpha   90.00
_cell.angle_beta   90.00
_cell.angle_gamma   90.00
#
_symmetry.space_group_name_H-M   'P 1'
#
loop_
_entity.id
_entity.type
_entity.pdbx_description
1 polymer ?
#
loop_
_entity_poly.entity_id
_entity_poly.type
_entity_poly.pdbx_seq_one_letter_code
_entity_poly.pdbx_strand_id
1 'polypeptide(L)'
;MRNLKIHSAIVCDTWLSSARNEVQRNEAFSVSLSSIEIEATCVSVENRIFCACEAGICELSSSEFHLVEWTEQRNGGKIISFDHLSDEYLLCAVLSSGAVLIVDYENGTVERFDIVPVEICSARWAPDFHILLLASSEMLYFVTRQFDILNEQPLKSSRSGRGSTMFYFFIKFQSNLDFKKIRMISMHSYFMHIL
;
A
#
# COMPACT_ATOMS: atom_id res chain seq x y z
N MET A 1 32.17 -8.09 12.47
CA MET A 1 30.82 -8.35 11.94
C MET A 1 30.48 -7.26 10.94
N ARG A 2 30.31 -7.58 9.66
CA ARG A 2 30.04 -6.61 8.59
C ARG A 2 28.54 -6.59 8.30
N ASN A 3 27.94 -5.39 8.28
CA ASN A 3 26.52 -5.17 7.99
C ASN A 3 26.23 -5.43 6.51
N LEU A 4 25.43 -6.44 6.19
CA LEU A 4 24.85 -6.63 4.86
C LEU A 4 23.61 -5.76 4.73
N LYS A 5 23.64 -4.79 3.80
CA LYS A 5 22.45 -4.06 3.34
C LYS A 5 21.95 -4.75 2.07
N ILE A 6 20.75 -5.32 2.14
CA ILE A 6 20.04 -5.83 0.96
C ILE A 6 19.26 -4.65 0.39
N HIS A 7 19.54 -4.26 -0.86
CA HIS A 7 18.92 -3.11 -1.51
C HIS A 7 17.81 -3.46 -2.51
N SER A 8 17.64 -4.73 -2.87
CA SER A 8 16.46 -5.24 -3.57
C SER A 8 16.45 -6.78 -3.52
N ALA A 9 15.26 -7.35 -3.67
CA ALA A 9 15.07 -8.78 -3.92
C ALA A 9 14.34 -8.91 -5.26
N ILE A 10 14.92 -9.64 -6.20
CA ILE A 10 14.29 -10.03 -7.46
C ILE A 10 13.90 -11.50 -7.28
N VAL A 11 12.62 -11.81 -7.44
CA VAL A 11 12.15 -13.19 -7.52
C VAL A 11 12.49 -13.69 -8.93
N CYS A 12 13.47 -14.57 -9.04
CA CYS A 12 13.74 -15.29 -10.27
C CYS A 12 12.81 -16.49 -10.39
N ASP A 13 12.20 -16.64 -11.57
CA ASP A 13 11.26 -17.70 -11.92
C ASP A 13 11.68 -19.09 -11.45
N THR A 14 10.80 -19.76 -10.71
CA THR A 14 10.89 -21.21 -10.50
C THR A 14 10.66 -21.93 -11.81
N TRP A 15 11.75 -22.40 -12.41
CA TRP A 15 11.76 -23.36 -13.50
C TRP A 15 11.02 -24.65 -13.10
N LEU A 16 9.85 -24.88 -13.68
CA LEU A 16 9.30 -26.23 -13.87
C LEU A 16 9.47 -26.62 -15.33
N SER A 17 10.58 -27.30 -15.61
CA SER A 17 10.82 -27.93 -16.90
C SER A 17 9.97 -29.19 -17.07
N SER A 18 9.39 -29.29 -18.27
CA SER A 18 9.00 -30.49 -19.01
C SER A 18 7.70 -31.22 -18.63
N ALA A 19 6.63 -30.89 -19.36
CA ALA A 19 5.86 -31.88 -20.10
C ALA A 19 5.44 -31.28 -21.45
N ARG A 20 5.82 -31.95 -22.54
CA ARG A 20 5.52 -31.57 -23.93
C ARG A 20 4.04 -31.83 -24.26
N ASN A 21 3.50 -30.97 -25.14
CA ASN A 21 2.22 -31.06 -25.85
C ASN A 21 1.00 -30.78 -24.95
N GLU A 22 0.17 -29.77 -25.15
CA GLU A 22 -0.52 -29.42 -26.39
C GLU A 22 -0.59 -27.90 -26.65
N VAL A 23 -0.51 -27.59 -27.93
CA VAL A 23 -0.60 -26.27 -28.55
C VAL A 23 -2.09 -25.90 -28.70
N GLN A 24 -2.42 -24.64 -28.44
CA GLN A 24 -3.72 -23.95 -28.55
C GLN A 24 -4.54 -23.75 -27.25
N ARG A 25 -4.04 -22.90 -26.33
CA ARG A 25 -4.93 -22.03 -25.52
C ARG A 25 -4.28 -20.85 -24.79
N ASN A 26 -3.05 -20.47 -25.11
CA ASN A 26 -2.30 -19.47 -24.33
C ASN A 26 -1.93 -18.20 -25.11
N GLU A 27 -2.71 -17.80 -26.12
CA GLU A 27 -2.52 -16.50 -26.79
C GLU A 27 -3.30 -15.34 -26.14
N ALA A 28 -4.06 -15.61 -25.06
CA ALA A 28 -4.71 -14.57 -24.26
C ALA A 28 -4.02 -14.34 -22.89
N PHE A 29 -3.09 -15.20 -22.49
CA PHE A 29 -2.46 -15.19 -21.15
C PHE A 29 -1.10 -14.50 -21.13
N SER A 30 -0.70 -13.88 -22.23
CA SER A 30 0.52 -13.10 -22.39
C SER A 30 0.24 -11.59 -22.38
N VAL A 31 -0.74 -11.12 -21.61
CA VAL A 31 -0.64 -9.76 -21.05
C VAL A 31 0.46 -9.81 -19.99
N SER A 32 1.67 -9.77 -20.55
CA SER A 32 2.96 -9.68 -19.90
C SER A 32 2.90 -8.72 -18.69
N LEU A 33 2.95 -9.28 -17.49
CA LEU A 33 3.32 -8.57 -16.26
C LEU A 33 4.74 -7.97 -16.32
N SER A 34 5.48 -8.16 -17.43
CA SER A 34 6.89 -7.77 -17.57
C SER A 34 7.17 -6.27 -17.52
N SER A 35 6.13 -5.42 -17.42
CA SER A 35 6.29 -3.97 -17.27
C SER A 35 5.37 -3.32 -16.22
N ILE A 36 4.65 -4.08 -15.40
CA ILE A 36 3.76 -3.49 -14.38
C ILE A 36 4.61 -3.14 -13.15
N GLU A 37 4.96 -1.87 -13.03
CA GLU A 37 5.63 -1.33 -11.85
C GLU A 37 4.64 -1.31 -10.67
N ILE A 38 4.91 -2.12 -9.65
CA ILE A 38 4.12 -2.14 -8.42
C ILE A 38 4.49 -0.90 -7.60
N GLU A 39 3.50 -0.07 -7.32
CA GLU A 39 3.68 1.18 -6.57
C GLU A 39 3.47 1.02 -5.07
N ALA A 40 2.53 0.15 -4.69
CA ALA A 40 2.20 -0.09 -3.30
C ALA A 40 1.67 -1.51 -3.10
N THR A 41 1.80 -2.02 -1.88
CA THR A 41 1.28 -3.33 -1.49
C THR A 41 0.65 -3.24 -0.11
N CYS A 42 -0.38 -4.04 0.13
CA CYS A 42 -0.93 -4.23 1.47
C CYS A 42 -1.32 -5.69 1.70
N VAL A 43 -1.48 -6.06 2.96
CA VAL A 43 -1.86 -7.41 3.37
C VAL A 43 -3.14 -7.34 4.18
N SER A 44 -4.13 -8.14 3.81
CA SER A 44 -5.39 -8.24 4.55
C SER A 44 -5.22 -9.02 5.86
N VAL A 45 -6.26 -9.01 6.68
CA VAL A 45 -6.34 -9.84 7.89
C VAL A 45 -6.38 -11.35 7.61
N GLU A 46 -6.69 -11.73 6.35
CA GLU A 46 -6.73 -13.11 5.88
C GLU A 46 -5.40 -13.54 5.22
N ASN A 47 -4.36 -12.72 5.34
CA ASN A 47 -3.06 -12.89 4.67
C ASN A 47 -3.15 -12.86 3.14
N ARG A 48 -4.18 -12.22 2.57
CA ARG A 48 -4.24 -11.93 1.13
C ARG A 48 -3.31 -10.76 0.83
N ILE A 49 -2.53 -10.88 -0.24
CA ILE A 49 -1.54 -9.86 -0.62
C ILE A 49 -2.08 -9.12 -1.83
N PHE A 50 -2.32 -7.82 -1.68
CA PHE A 50 -2.78 -6.95 -2.75
C PHE A 50 -1.65 -6.05 -3.23
N CYS A 51 -1.58 -5.88 -4.54
CA CYS A 51 -0.65 -4.99 -5.22
C CYS A 51 -1.42 -3.93 -5.99
N ALA A 52 -0.97 -2.70 -5.88
CA ALA A 52 -1.49 -1.56 -6.61
C ALA A 52 -0.45 -1.06 -7.62
N CYS A 53 -0.91 -0.79 -8.84
CA CYS A 53 -0.12 -0.21 -9.93
C CYS A 53 -0.92 0.89 -10.64
N GLU A 54 -0.34 1.47 -11.70
CA GLU A 54 -1.00 2.51 -12.50
C GLU A 54 -2.37 2.08 -13.04
N ALA A 55 -2.45 0.84 -13.56
CA ALA A 55 -3.66 0.32 -14.19
C ALA A 55 -4.75 -0.10 -13.18
N GLY A 56 -4.37 -0.60 -12.00
CA GLY A 56 -5.35 -1.20 -11.09
C GLY A 56 -4.77 -1.87 -9.86
N ILE A 57 -5.60 -2.70 -9.25
CA ILE A 57 -5.26 -3.56 -8.12
C ILE A 57 -5.36 -5.02 -8.54
N CYS A 58 -4.38 -5.84 -8.15
CA CYS A 58 -4.44 -7.29 -8.26
C CYS A 58 -4.10 -7.98 -6.94
N GLU A 59 -4.62 -9.19 -6.76
CA GLU A 59 -4.25 -10.08 -5.67
C GLU A 59 -3.14 -11.04 -6.10
N LEU A 60 -2.03 -11.09 -5.35
CA LEU A 60 -0.92 -12.01 -5.61
C LEU A 60 -1.12 -13.40 -4.97
N SER A 61 -1.97 -13.51 -3.95
CA SER A 61 -2.27 -14.77 -3.27
C SER A 61 -3.26 -15.66 -4.03
N SER A 62 -3.94 -15.13 -5.04
CA SER A 62 -4.93 -15.87 -5.84
C SER A 62 -4.26 -16.74 -6.91
N SER A 63 -4.84 -17.92 -7.18
CA SER A 63 -4.46 -18.75 -8.32
C SER A 63 -4.94 -18.18 -9.65
N GLU A 64 -5.98 -17.36 -9.62
CA GLU A 64 -6.56 -16.72 -10.80
C GLU A 64 -6.20 -15.22 -10.78
N PHE A 65 -5.64 -14.75 -11.89
CA PHE A 65 -5.32 -13.34 -12.03
C PHE A 65 -6.60 -12.54 -12.26
N HIS A 66 -6.91 -11.65 -11.31
CA HIS A 66 -8.00 -10.70 -11.40
C HIS A 66 -7.46 -9.27 -11.17
N LEU A 67 -7.71 -8.39 -12.14
CA LEU A 67 -7.33 -6.99 -12.10
C LEU A 67 -8.59 -6.13 -11.96
N VAL A 68 -8.66 -5.35 -10.89
CA VAL A 68 -9.66 -4.29 -10.74
C VAL A 68 -9.06 -3.01 -11.29
N GLU A 69 -9.55 -2.57 -12.44
CA GLU A 69 -9.07 -1.35 -13.10
C GLU A 69 -9.57 -0.09 -12.38
N TRP A 70 -8.69 0.91 -12.27
CA TRP A 70 -9.04 2.18 -11.61
C TRP A 70 -8.47 3.41 -12.32
N THR A 71 -7.96 3.26 -13.55
CA THR A 71 -7.20 4.29 -14.26
C THR A 71 -7.97 5.62 -14.37
N GLU A 72 -9.28 5.55 -14.65
CA GLU A 72 -10.14 6.74 -14.75
C GLU A 72 -10.29 7.45 -13.41
N GLN A 73 -10.58 6.70 -12.34
CA GLN A 73 -10.75 7.23 -10.98
C GLN A 73 -9.42 7.74 -10.42
N ARG A 74 -8.31 7.08 -10.76
CA ARG A 74 -6.96 7.47 -10.35
C ARG A 74 -6.53 8.77 -11.02
N ASN A 75 -6.89 8.97 -12.29
CA ASN A 75 -6.60 10.19 -13.07
C ASN A 75 -5.12 10.62 -12.98
N GLY A 76 -4.21 9.64 -13.11
CA GLY A 76 -2.75 9.86 -13.05
C GLY A 76 -2.19 10.24 -11.68
N GLY A 77 -3.01 10.26 -10.61
CA GLY A 77 -2.54 10.55 -9.25
C GLY A 77 -1.55 9.50 -8.75
N LYS A 78 -0.50 9.91 -8.04
CA LYS A 78 0.48 9.00 -7.42
C LYS A 78 -0.08 8.43 -6.13
N ILE A 79 0.13 7.15 -5.85
CA ILE A 79 -0.27 6.54 -4.58
C ILE A 79 0.65 7.01 -3.44
N ILE A 80 0.05 7.53 -2.36
CA ILE A 80 0.73 7.95 -1.12
C ILE A 80 0.58 6.90 -0.03
N SER A 81 -0.61 6.30 0.09
CA SER A 81 -0.87 5.18 1.01
C SER A 81 -1.79 4.18 0.34
N PHE A 82 -1.63 2.91 0.72
CA PHE A 82 -2.49 1.82 0.28
C PHE A 82 -2.72 0.87 1.46
N ASP A 83 -3.96 0.81 1.94
CA ASP A 83 -4.33 0.13 3.19
C ASP A 83 -5.55 -0.77 2.97
N HIS A 84 -5.60 -1.89 3.68
CA HIS A 84 -6.78 -2.76 3.75
C HIS A 84 -7.60 -2.39 5.00
N LEU A 85 -8.81 -1.89 4.79
CA LEU A 85 -9.78 -1.53 5.82
C LEU A 85 -10.53 -2.80 6.24
N SER A 86 -10.10 -3.41 7.35
CA SER A 86 -10.52 -4.77 7.71
C SER A 86 -11.92 -4.89 8.28
N ASP A 87 -12.55 -3.79 8.66
CA ASP A 87 -13.92 -3.71 9.15
C ASP A 87 -14.94 -3.93 8.02
N GLU A 88 -14.65 -3.42 6.83
CA GLU A 88 -15.55 -3.50 5.66
C GLU A 88 -14.97 -4.33 4.51
N TYR A 89 -13.76 -4.90 4.68
CA TYR A 89 -13.05 -5.67 3.65
C TYR A 89 -12.80 -4.87 2.37
N LEU A 90 -12.59 -3.56 2.51
CA LEU A 90 -12.32 -2.64 1.41
C LEU A 90 -10.84 -2.29 1.34
N LEU A 91 -10.36 -2.03 0.13
CA LEU A 91 -9.04 -1.47 -0.09
C LEU A 91 -9.15 0.05 -0.23
N CYS A 92 -8.19 0.77 0.33
CA CYS A 92 -8.15 2.22 0.31
C CYS A 92 -6.81 2.69 -0.25
N ALA A 93 -6.84 3.45 -1.34
CA ALA A 93 -5.67 4.15 -1.85
C ALA A 93 -5.82 5.66 -1.64
N VAL A 94 -4.82 6.30 -1.04
CA VAL A 94 -4.76 7.75 -0.93
C VAL A 94 -3.81 8.27 -1.99
N LEU A 95 -4.27 9.22 -2.80
CA LEU A 95 -3.50 9.80 -3.90
C LEU A 95 -2.80 11.10 -3.47
N SER A 96 -1.72 11.44 -4.17
CA SER A 96 -0.97 12.68 -3.96
C SER A 96 -1.82 13.92 -4.21
N SER A 97 -2.89 13.82 -4.99
CA SER A 97 -3.84 14.90 -5.24
C SER A 97 -4.77 15.20 -4.06
N GLY A 98 -4.70 14.43 -2.97
CA GLY A 98 -5.61 14.55 -1.82
C GLY A 98 -6.94 13.81 -2.01
N ALA A 99 -7.08 13.04 -3.08
CA ALA A 99 -8.21 12.17 -3.30
C ALA A 99 -7.99 10.77 -2.69
N VAL A 100 -9.09 10.12 -2.35
CA VAL A 100 -9.14 8.75 -1.84
C VAL A 100 -9.90 7.88 -2.82
N LEU A 101 -9.36 6.70 -3.10
CA LEU A 101 -10.03 5.64 -3.84
C LEU A 101 -10.42 4.54 -2.87
N ILE A 102 -11.69 4.17 -2.88
CA ILE A 102 -12.20 3.00 -2.16
C ILE A 102 -12.51 1.92 -3.18
N VAL A 103 -11.91 0.76 -2.98
CA VAL A 103 -12.01 -0.37 -3.89
C VAL A 103 -12.61 -1.55 -3.16
N ASP A 104 -13.76 -1.99 -3.67
CA ASP A 104 -14.31 -3.29 -3.37
C ASP A 104 -13.73 -4.27 -4.38
N TYR A 105 -12.73 -5.03 -3.94
CA TYR A 105 -12.02 -5.95 -4.82
C TYR A 105 -12.91 -7.11 -5.30
N GLU A 106 -13.85 -7.56 -4.46
CA GLU A 106 -14.72 -8.70 -4.77
C GLU A 106 -15.79 -8.32 -5.79
N ASN A 107 -16.35 -7.12 -5.67
CA ASN A 107 -17.36 -6.61 -6.60
C ASN A 107 -16.75 -5.87 -7.80
N GLY A 108 -15.45 -5.61 -7.78
CA GLY A 108 -14.73 -4.88 -8.84
C GLY A 108 -15.16 -3.42 -8.96
N THR A 109 -15.62 -2.80 -7.88
CA THR A 109 -16.08 -1.40 -7.89
C THR A 109 -15.02 -0.47 -7.31
N VAL A 110 -14.93 0.74 -7.88
CA VAL A 110 -13.99 1.78 -7.47
C VAL A 110 -14.72 3.10 -7.34
N GLU A 111 -14.67 3.68 -6.14
CA GLU A 111 -15.24 4.98 -5.83
C GLU A 111 -14.14 5.99 -5.54
N ARG A 112 -14.30 7.21 -6.04
CA ARG A 112 -13.37 8.33 -5.82
C ARG A 112 -14.00 9.38 -4.93
N PHE A 113 -13.25 9.84 -3.93
CA PHE A 113 -13.61 10.94 -3.05
C PHE A 113 -12.51 12.01 -3.08
N ASP A 114 -12.83 13.22 -3.54
CA ASP A 114 -11.92 14.35 -3.50
C ASP A 114 -12.01 15.05 -2.14
N ILE A 115 -11.01 14.84 -1.28
CA ILE A 115 -11.07 15.30 0.12
C ILE A 115 -10.56 16.72 0.27
N VAL A 116 -9.33 16.94 -0.18
CA VAL A 116 -8.63 18.22 -0.07
C VAL A 116 -8.00 18.57 -1.41
N PRO A 117 -8.13 19.83 -1.88
CA PRO A 117 -7.61 20.24 -3.18
C PRO A 117 -6.14 20.65 -3.10
N VAL A 118 -5.32 19.91 -2.34
CA VAL A 118 -3.89 20.19 -2.14
C VAL A 118 -3.06 18.93 -2.25
N GLU A 119 -1.79 19.08 -2.61
CA GLU A 119 -0.87 17.96 -2.69
C GLU A 119 -0.58 17.38 -1.30
N ILE A 120 -0.81 16.07 -1.15
CA ILE A 120 -0.57 15.31 0.06
C ILE A 120 0.75 14.56 -0.06
N CYS A 121 1.60 14.71 0.96
CA CYS A 121 2.89 14.07 1.05
C CYS A 121 2.89 12.82 1.94
N SER A 122 1.89 12.67 2.81
CA SER A 122 1.73 11.49 3.67
C SER A 122 0.27 11.29 4.07
N ALA A 123 -0.11 10.03 4.22
CA ALA A 123 -1.42 9.64 4.71
C ALA A 123 -1.31 8.43 5.64
N ARG A 124 -2.18 8.36 6.66
CA ARG A 124 -2.24 7.22 7.57
C ARG A 124 -3.62 7.09 8.20
N TRP A 125 -4.21 5.91 8.12
CA TRP A 125 -5.36 5.54 8.95
C TRP A 125 -4.97 5.35 10.42
N ALA A 126 -5.85 5.78 11.31
CA ALA A 126 -5.86 5.33 12.69
C ALA A 126 -6.11 3.82 12.76
N PRO A 127 -5.62 3.11 13.80
CA PRO A 127 -5.77 1.65 13.89
C PRO A 127 -7.22 1.13 13.93
N ASP A 128 -8.18 1.99 14.27
CA ASP A 128 -9.61 1.71 14.29
C ASP A 128 -10.33 2.09 12.99
N PHE A 129 -9.58 2.58 11.98
CA PHE A 129 -10.07 3.04 10.68
C PHE A 129 -11.16 4.14 10.73
N HIS A 130 -11.37 4.79 11.88
CA HIS A 130 -12.37 5.85 11.97
C HIS A 130 -11.84 7.22 11.54
N ILE A 131 -10.52 7.41 11.61
CA ILE A 131 -9.84 8.67 11.29
C ILE A 131 -8.72 8.41 10.29
N LEU A 132 -8.72 9.15 9.19
CA LEU A 132 -7.62 9.26 8.24
C LEU A 132 -6.89 10.58 8.49
N LEU A 133 -5.59 10.49 8.77
CA LEU A 133 -4.71 11.65 8.85
C LEU A 133 -4.08 11.88 7.47
N LEU A 134 -4.25 13.07 6.91
CA LEU A 134 -3.56 13.53 5.70
C LEU A 134 -2.59 14.65 6.07
N ALA A 135 -1.40 14.64 5.47
CA ALA A 135 -0.41 15.69 5.63
C ALA A 135 -0.05 16.28 4.27
N SER A 136 -0.20 17.60 4.13
CA SER A 136 0.44 18.36 3.06
C SER A 136 1.78 18.95 3.55
N SER A 137 2.42 19.78 2.72
CA SER A 137 3.60 20.56 3.14
C SER A 137 3.30 21.57 4.27
N GLU A 138 2.05 22.00 4.42
CA GLU A 138 1.67 23.12 5.29
C GLU A 138 0.62 22.78 6.33
N MET A 139 -0.17 21.72 6.13
CA MET A 139 -1.36 21.43 6.92
C MET A 139 -1.46 19.93 7.24
N LEU A 140 -2.06 19.64 8.39
CA LEU A 140 -2.58 18.31 8.75
C LEU A 140 -4.10 18.35 8.71
N TYR A 141 -4.70 17.35 8.08
CA TYR A 141 -6.15 17.18 7.98
C TYR A 141 -6.55 15.90 8.71
N PHE A 142 -7.50 16.03 9.63
CA PHE A 142 -8.15 14.89 10.29
C PHE A 142 -9.46 14.64 9.58
N VAL A 143 -9.57 13.50 8.92
CA VAL A 143 -10.67 13.15 8.03
C VAL A 143 -11.43 11.95 8.62
N THR A 144 -12.76 11.97 8.59
CA THR A 144 -13.58 10.84 9.04
C THR A 144 -13.50 9.66 8.07
N ARG A 145 -14.02 8.50 8.50
CA ARG A 145 -14.28 7.34 7.63
C ARG A 145 -15.18 7.69 6.43
N GLN A 146 -16.10 8.63 6.60
CA GLN A 146 -17.01 9.16 5.57
C GLN A 146 -16.38 10.27 4.74
N PHE A 147 -15.06 10.49 4.88
CA PHE A 147 -14.32 11.44 4.06
C PHE A 147 -14.63 12.92 4.33
N ASP A 148 -15.22 13.22 5.49
CA ASP A 148 -15.44 14.59 5.96
C ASP A 148 -14.25 15.11 6.75
N ILE A 149 -13.87 16.37 6.54
CA ILE A 149 -12.79 17.01 7.31
C ILE A 149 -13.34 17.42 8.68
N LEU A 150 -12.82 16.80 9.75
CA LEU A 150 -13.13 17.16 11.13
C LEU A 150 -12.35 18.38 11.61
N ASN A 151 -11.06 18.44 11.25
CA ASN A 151 -10.15 19.45 11.75
C ASN A 151 -8.96 19.65 10.81
N GLU A 152 -8.45 20.87 10.79
CA GLU A 152 -7.27 21.28 10.03
C GLU A 152 -6.27 21.95 10.98
N GLN A 153 -5.01 21.53 10.94
CA GLN A 153 -3.97 22.09 11.78
C GLN A 153 -2.76 22.51 10.94
N PRO A 154 -2.34 23.80 11.00
CA PRO A 154 -1.14 24.23 10.32
C PRO A 154 0.10 23.58 10.91
N LEU A 155 0.95 23.05 10.03
CA LEU A 155 2.33 22.64 10.31
C LEU A 155 3.17 23.91 10.49
N LYS A 156 3.08 24.55 11.66
CA LYS A 156 3.82 25.80 11.95
C LYS A 156 5.32 25.63 11.68
N SER A 157 5.87 26.41 10.75
CA SER A 157 7.32 26.57 10.55
C SER A 157 7.94 27.72 11.38
N SER A 158 7.19 28.31 12.31
CA SER A 158 7.58 29.54 13.00
C SER A 158 8.40 29.31 14.28
N ARG A 159 9.51 28.57 14.18
CA ARG A 159 10.69 28.77 15.03
C ARG A 159 11.88 28.04 14.44
N SER A 160 12.90 28.82 14.08
CA SER A 160 14.28 28.37 13.86
C SER A 160 14.89 27.83 15.17
N GLY A 161 14.36 26.71 15.66
CA GLY A 161 15.01 25.88 16.65
C GLY A 161 15.93 24.91 15.92
N ARG A 162 17.24 25.15 16.00
CA ARG A 162 18.31 24.30 15.49
C ARG A 162 17.96 22.80 15.55
N GLY A 163 18.11 22.12 14.41
CA GLY A 163 18.28 20.67 14.33
C GLY A 163 16.99 19.85 14.33
N SER A 164 16.58 19.46 13.12
CA SER A 164 16.01 18.13 12.83
C SER A 164 14.95 17.61 13.82
N THR A 165 13.79 18.27 13.91
CA THR A 165 12.67 17.79 14.75
C THR A 165 11.37 17.52 13.99
N MET A 166 11.34 17.73 12.66
CA MET A 166 10.14 17.49 11.85
C MET A 166 9.87 16.00 11.58
N PHE A 167 10.88 15.13 11.68
CA PHE A 167 10.72 13.66 11.59
C PHE A 167 10.31 12.99 12.91
N TYR A 168 10.43 13.65 14.07
CA TYR A 168 10.26 13.01 15.36
C TYR A 168 8.79 12.79 15.78
N PHE A 169 7.83 13.58 15.28
CA PHE A 169 6.41 13.36 15.61
C PHE A 169 5.83 12.12 14.89
N PHE A 170 6.21 11.91 13.63
CA PHE A 170 5.85 10.71 12.88
C PHE A 170 6.48 9.44 13.48
N ILE A 171 7.78 9.48 13.83
CA ILE A 171 8.47 8.34 14.45
C ILE A 171 7.91 8.02 15.85
N LYS A 172 7.37 8.99 16.60
CA LYS A 172 6.82 8.73 17.94
C LYS A 172 5.41 8.13 17.92
N PHE A 173 4.61 8.43 16.89
CA PHE A 173 3.36 7.72 16.63
C PHE A 173 3.63 6.28 16.15
N GLN A 174 4.65 6.12 15.31
CA GLN A 174 5.07 4.85 14.75
C GLN A 174 5.71 3.91 15.79
N SER A 175 6.57 4.42 16.69
CA SER A 175 7.25 3.60 17.71
C SER A 175 6.37 3.09 18.86
N ASN A 176 5.18 3.67 19.06
CA ASN A 176 4.18 3.12 20.00
C ASN A 176 3.26 2.06 19.36
N LEU A 177 3.20 1.97 18.03
CA LEU A 177 2.40 0.97 17.31
C LEU A 177 3.26 -0.18 16.73
N ASP A 178 4.53 0.06 16.42
CA ASP A 178 5.39 -0.91 15.72
C ASP A 178 6.01 -2.01 16.60
N PHE A 179 5.89 -1.96 17.93
CA PHE A 179 6.44 -3.02 18.78
C PHE A 179 5.62 -4.33 18.79
N LYS A 180 4.43 -4.36 18.17
CA LYS A 180 3.56 -5.55 18.16
C LYS A 180 3.36 -6.22 16.80
N LYS A 181 3.77 -5.64 15.67
CA LYS A 181 3.46 -6.20 14.34
C LYS A 181 4.66 -6.66 13.50
N ILE A 182 5.90 -6.49 13.97
CA ILE A 182 7.13 -6.96 13.28
C ILE A 182 7.91 -7.95 14.16
N ARG A 183 7.24 -8.99 14.67
CA ARG A 183 7.91 -10.14 15.32
C ARG A 183 7.49 -11.52 14.82
N MET A 184 6.74 -11.59 13.73
CA MET A 184 6.47 -12.83 13.01
C MET A 184 6.66 -12.58 11.52
N ILE A 185 7.91 -12.64 11.06
CA ILE A 185 8.40 -13.09 9.74
C ILE A 185 9.93 -12.93 9.86
N SER A 186 10.56 -13.74 10.71
CA SER A 186 12.01 -14.03 10.71
C SER A 186 12.28 -14.99 11.86
N MET A 187 11.95 -16.26 11.63
CA MET A 187 12.51 -17.45 12.30
C MET A 187 11.54 -18.60 12.01
N HIS A 188 11.74 -19.31 10.90
CA HIS A 188 11.40 -20.74 10.72
C HIS A 188 11.96 -21.25 9.39
N SER A 189 13.25 -21.02 9.13
CA SER A 189 13.95 -21.74 8.07
C SER A 189 15.47 -21.77 8.32
N TYR A 190 15.87 -22.24 9.51
CA TYR A 190 17.24 -22.69 9.79
C TYR A 190 17.19 -23.56 11.04
N PHE A 191 16.73 -24.81 10.92
CA PHE A 191 17.09 -25.90 11.83
C PHE A 191 16.60 -27.23 11.24
N MET A 192 17.30 -27.74 10.24
CA MET A 192 17.36 -29.18 9.92
C MET A 192 18.61 -29.40 9.06
N HIS A 193 19.71 -29.70 9.74
CA HIS A 193 20.88 -30.49 9.32
C HIS A 193 22.10 -30.04 10.13
N ILE A 194 22.34 -30.75 11.24
CA ILE A 194 23.64 -31.27 11.72
C ILE A 194 23.31 -31.96 13.06
N LEU A 195 23.00 -33.25 12.97
CA LEU A 195 23.59 -34.35 13.73
C LEU A 195 23.12 -35.66 13.08
#